data_AF-A0A4U0ZFQ9-F1
#
_entry.id   AF-A0A4U0ZFQ9-F1
#
_cell.length_a   1.000
_cell.length_b   1.000
_cell.length_c   1.000
_cell.angle_alpha   90.00
_cell.angle_beta   90.00
_cell.angle_gamma   90.00
#
_symmetry.space_group_name_H-M   'P 1'
#
loop_
_entity.id
_entity.type
_entity.pdbx_description
1 polymer ?
#
loop_
_entity_poly.entity_id
_entity_poly.type
_entity_poly.pdbx_seq_one_letter_code
_entity_poly.pdbx_strand_id
1 'polypeptide(L)'
;MKFDSIKSRLVLMTLVCVIGMGVLVVSQHYFTQRLIGLHQQRDVLLRMGQDLLQMRRHEKDFLLRHETVYFDKFLQQTYVFQGRLTSIVPLFDEYRLPVADVESLSSSMEAYSSTFREVVSLQERIGLTQNNGLRARITELENILNEGQLAQSPLSNELLSRIQLATRNYQISQDGTYAKQMNTLSERLASEFGDTALLQGTLAQYREALLQLVDATITYGVTHNEGLRGEFRQSAHNVETQLKAVDAALQPVIEQQEAQVRIYSLSIAALTSVVLILVLIKSFATFHRAFVNFLTFFYRCKRQYQMIDTRKLGFAELKSLAELANEMVESKRDIEARLATVEAELANKKAS
;
A
#
# COMPACT_ATOMS: atom_id res chain seq x y z
N MET A 1 1.61 -45.53 29.94
CA MET A 1 1.91 -46.27 28.68
C MET A 1 3.38 -46.66 28.69
N LYS A 2 3.73 -47.92 28.47
CA LYS A 2 5.14 -48.35 28.39
C LYS A 2 5.73 -47.80 27.07
N PHE A 3 6.60 -46.80 27.15
CA PHE A 3 7.26 -46.13 26.01
C PHE A 3 8.39 -46.95 25.36
N ASP A 4 8.32 -48.28 25.48
CA ASP A 4 9.41 -49.22 25.18
C ASP A 4 9.18 -50.03 23.90
N SER A 5 8.11 -49.75 23.14
CA SER A 5 7.92 -50.32 21.79
C SER A 5 8.33 -49.33 20.71
N ILE A 6 8.91 -49.84 19.63
CA ILE A 6 9.28 -49.09 18.42
C ILE A 6 8.06 -48.32 17.87
N LYS A 7 6.87 -48.93 17.93
CA LYS A 7 5.61 -48.34 17.46
C LYS A 7 5.26 -47.04 18.21
N SER A 8 5.36 -47.04 19.54
CA SER A 8 5.04 -45.86 20.37
C SER A 8 5.96 -44.68 20.08
N ARG A 9 7.23 -44.95 19.73
CA ARG A 9 8.22 -43.91 19.41
C ARG A 9 8.01 -43.33 18.01
N LEU A 10 7.60 -44.17 17.06
CA LEU A 10 7.24 -43.73 15.71
C LEU A 10 5.95 -42.89 15.71
N VAL A 11 4.97 -43.27 16.54
CA VAL A 11 3.76 -42.46 16.80
C VAL A 11 4.12 -41.12 17.47
N LEU A 12 5.07 -41.10 18.40
CA LEU A 12 5.53 -39.85 19.01
C LEU A 12 6.19 -38.91 17.99
N MET A 13 7.05 -39.42 17.10
CA MET A 13 7.68 -38.62 16.05
C MET A 13 6.67 -38.03 15.07
N THR A 14 5.71 -38.85 14.62
CA THR A 14 4.63 -38.40 13.74
C THR A 14 3.78 -37.33 14.42
N LEU A 15 3.44 -37.50 15.70
CA LEU A 15 2.70 -36.50 16.48
C LEU A 15 3.47 -35.17 16.57
N VAL A 16 4.76 -35.20 16.90
CA VAL A 16 5.61 -33.99 16.97
C VAL A 16 5.67 -33.30 15.61
N CYS A 17 5.79 -34.07 14.52
CA CYS A 17 5.83 -33.53 13.17
C CYS A 17 4.50 -32.86 12.78
N VAL A 18 3.37 -33.49 13.08
CA VAL A 18 2.03 -32.94 12.83
C VAL A 18 1.78 -31.68 13.65
N ILE A 19 2.15 -31.66 14.93
CA ILE A 19 2.01 -30.47 15.78
C ILE A 19 2.90 -29.34 15.26
N GLY A 20 4.17 -29.63 14.96
CA GLY A 20 5.11 -28.64 14.42
C GLY A 20 4.63 -28.02 13.11
N MET A 21 4.14 -28.87 12.19
CA MET A 21 3.55 -28.42 10.93
C MET A 21 2.27 -27.61 11.16
N GLY A 22 1.42 -28.03 12.10
CA GLY A 22 0.21 -27.28 12.46
C GLY A 22 0.51 -25.89 13.00
N VAL A 23 1.47 -25.77 13.91
CA VAL A 23 1.92 -24.47 14.46
C VAL A 23 2.51 -23.58 13.36
N LEU A 24 3.31 -24.17 12.45
CA LEU A 24 3.84 -23.45 11.29
C LEU A 24 2.73 -22.89 10.40
N VAL A 25 1.76 -23.73 10.02
CA VAL A 25 0.65 -23.33 9.16
C VAL A 25 -0.20 -22.24 9.81
N VAL A 26 -0.53 -22.38 11.09
CA VAL A 26 -1.32 -21.37 11.82
C VAL A 26 -0.57 -20.04 11.93
N SER A 27 0.72 -20.09 12.29
CA SER A 27 1.58 -18.91 12.35
C SER A 27 1.66 -18.22 11.00
N GLN A 28 1.95 -18.98 9.94
CA GLN A 28 2.05 -18.45 8.59
C GLN A 28 0.74 -17.83 8.12
N HIS A 29 -0.40 -18.49 8.37
CA HIS A 29 -1.71 -17.93 8.05
C HIS A 29 -1.95 -16.59 8.75
N TYR A 30 -1.70 -16.52 10.06
CA TYR A 30 -1.89 -15.29 10.84
C TYR A 30 -1.03 -14.12 10.33
N PHE A 31 0.27 -14.33 10.14
CA PHE A 31 1.17 -13.28 9.69
C PHE A 31 0.95 -12.90 8.21
N THR A 32 0.64 -13.87 7.35
CA THR A 32 0.33 -13.59 5.95
C THR A 32 -0.95 -12.78 5.80
N GLN A 33 -1.99 -13.01 6.61
CA GLN A 33 -3.22 -12.20 6.57
C GLN A 33 -2.94 -10.73 6.93
N ARG A 34 -2.12 -10.48 7.96
CA ARG A 34 -1.68 -9.11 8.32
C ARG A 34 -0.90 -8.44 7.20
N LEU A 35 0.01 -9.18 6.57
CA LEU A 35 0.80 -8.67 5.45
C LEU A 35 -0.08 -8.36 4.23
N ILE A 36 -1.06 -9.21 3.91
CA ILE A 36 -2.03 -8.97 2.82
C ILE A 36 -2.84 -7.70 3.11
N GLY A 37 -3.37 -7.53 4.33
CA GLY A 37 -4.10 -6.33 4.71
C GLY A 37 -3.26 -5.07 4.53
N LEU A 38 -2.00 -5.11 4.94
CA LEU A 38 -1.07 -3.99 4.80
C LEU A 38 -0.77 -3.64 3.33
N HIS A 39 -0.56 -4.65 2.48
CA HIS A 39 -0.39 -4.44 1.03
C HIS A 39 -1.65 -3.87 0.36
N GLN A 40 -2.84 -4.36 0.73
CA GLN A 40 -4.10 -3.82 0.20
C GLN A 40 -4.24 -2.33 0.51
N GLN A 41 -3.85 -1.91 1.71
CA GLN A 41 -3.92 -0.49 2.09
C GLN A 41 -2.85 0.36 1.38
N ARG A 42 -1.65 -0.19 1.18
CA ARG A 42 -0.66 0.44 0.30
C ARG A 42 -1.17 0.58 -1.14
N ASP A 43 -1.90 -0.40 -1.66
CA ASP A 43 -2.53 -0.29 -2.99
C ASP A 43 -3.56 0.85 -3.02
N VAL A 44 -4.28 1.10 -1.93
CA VAL A 44 -5.16 2.27 -1.82
C VAL A 44 -4.35 3.57 -1.92
N LEU A 45 -3.21 3.68 -1.21
CA LEU A 45 -2.31 4.85 -1.31
C LEU A 45 -1.77 5.05 -2.74
N LEU A 46 -1.35 3.98 -3.41
CA LEU A 46 -0.89 4.06 -4.79
C LEU A 46 -2.00 4.55 -5.74
N ARG A 47 -3.23 4.07 -5.53
CA ARG A 47 -4.40 4.56 -6.28
C ARG A 47 -4.73 6.01 -5.96
N MET A 48 -4.54 6.47 -4.71
CA MET A 48 -4.68 7.89 -4.38
C MET A 48 -3.65 8.75 -5.12
N GLY A 49 -2.44 8.24 -5.34
CA GLY A 49 -1.46 8.87 -6.22
C GLY A 49 -1.97 9.03 -7.66
N GLN A 50 -2.67 8.02 -8.18
CA GLN A 50 -3.31 8.09 -9.48
C GLN A 50 -4.48 9.08 -9.50
N ASP A 51 -5.29 9.11 -8.44
CA ASP A 51 -6.40 10.05 -8.28
C ASP A 51 -5.86 11.49 -8.32
N LEU A 52 -4.78 11.79 -7.60
CA LEU A 52 -4.12 13.10 -7.63
C LEU A 52 -3.62 13.47 -9.04
N LEU A 53 -3.12 12.50 -9.82
CA LEU A 53 -2.73 12.74 -11.21
C LEU A 53 -3.93 13.03 -12.12
N GLN A 54 -5.07 12.38 -11.90
CA GLN A 54 -6.31 12.68 -12.63
C GLN A 54 -6.86 14.04 -12.25
N MET A 55 -6.82 14.41 -10.97
CA MET A 55 -7.18 15.74 -10.50
C MET A 55 -6.35 16.83 -11.18
N ARG A 56 -5.01 16.67 -11.20
CA ARG A 56 -4.11 17.58 -11.93
C ARG A 56 -4.38 17.62 -13.44
N ARG A 57 -4.87 16.53 -14.03
CA ARG A 57 -5.27 16.52 -15.44
C ARG A 57 -6.52 17.37 -15.66
N HIS A 58 -7.56 17.14 -14.87
CA HIS A 58 -8.80 17.91 -14.95
C HIS A 58 -8.57 19.39 -14.65
N GLU A 59 -7.74 19.71 -13.67
CA GLU A 59 -7.25 21.06 -13.42
C GLU A 59 -6.66 21.69 -14.68
N LYS A 60 -5.66 21.05 -15.29
CA LYS A 60 -4.99 21.59 -16.49
C LYS A 60 -5.94 21.71 -17.66
N ASP A 61 -6.84 20.75 -17.84
CA ASP A 61 -7.85 20.81 -18.88
C ASP A 61 -8.79 22.01 -18.68
N PHE A 62 -9.21 22.30 -17.44
CA PHE A 62 -9.98 23.51 -17.11
C PHE A 62 -9.18 24.77 -17.44
N LEU A 63 -7.93 24.89 -16.96
CA LEU A 63 -7.10 26.09 -17.14
C LEU A 63 -6.77 26.36 -18.62
N LEU A 64 -6.77 25.34 -19.48
CA LEU A 64 -6.51 25.47 -20.91
C LEU A 64 -7.78 25.73 -21.71
N ARG A 65 -8.86 25.00 -21.39
CA ARG A 65 -10.09 24.96 -22.20
C ARG A 65 -11.19 25.88 -21.68
N HIS A 66 -11.12 26.27 -20.42
CA HIS A 66 -12.11 27.10 -19.73
C HIS A 66 -13.53 26.48 -19.75
N GLU A 67 -13.60 25.15 -19.67
CA GLU A 67 -14.85 24.38 -19.66
C GLU A 67 -15.16 23.86 -18.24
N THR A 68 -16.31 24.21 -17.69
CA THR A 68 -16.71 23.88 -16.30
C THR A 68 -16.81 22.37 -16.03
N VAL A 69 -17.06 21.55 -17.06
CA VAL A 69 -17.09 20.08 -16.94
C VAL A 69 -15.83 19.51 -16.30
N TYR A 70 -14.67 20.13 -16.51
CA TYR A 70 -13.43 19.68 -15.90
C TYR A 70 -13.34 20.02 -14.41
N PHE A 71 -13.96 21.13 -13.98
CA PHE A 71 -14.12 21.43 -12.57
C PHE A 71 -15.03 20.42 -11.87
N ASP A 72 -16.14 20.02 -12.51
CA ASP A 72 -17.04 18.99 -11.97
C ASP A 72 -16.32 17.65 -11.79
N LYS A 73 -15.54 17.24 -12.80
CA LYS A 73 -14.70 16.02 -12.73
C LYS A 73 -13.63 16.11 -11.64
N PHE A 74 -13.03 17.28 -11.46
CA PHE A 74 -12.09 17.52 -10.37
C PHE A 74 -12.77 17.30 -9.01
N LEU A 75 -13.95 17.91 -8.78
CA LEU A 75 -14.68 17.78 -7.52
C LEU A 75 -15.11 16.33 -7.24
N GLN A 76 -15.55 15.61 -8.27
CA GLN A 76 -15.87 14.19 -8.15
C GLN A 76 -14.65 13.38 -7.69
N GLN A 77 -13.47 13.69 -8.24
CA GLN A 77 -12.25 12.98 -7.88
C GLN A 77 -11.72 13.38 -6.50
N THR A 78 -11.90 14.64 -6.07
CA THR A 78 -11.68 15.08 -4.68
C THR A 78 -12.47 14.21 -3.69
N TYR A 79 -13.76 13.98 -3.98
CA TYR A 79 -14.62 13.17 -3.11
C TYR A 79 -14.14 11.72 -3.02
N VAL A 80 -13.75 11.12 -4.16
CA VAL A 80 -13.16 9.77 -4.20
C VAL A 80 -11.86 9.71 -3.40
N PHE A 81 -10.99 10.71 -3.54
CA PHE A 81 -9.73 10.79 -2.81
C PHE A 81 -9.96 10.88 -1.30
N GLN A 82 -10.86 11.75 -0.85
CA GLN A 82 -11.22 11.91 0.56
C GLN A 82 -11.79 10.61 1.15
N GLY A 83 -12.68 9.93 0.43
CA GLY A 83 -13.22 8.65 0.89
C GLY A 83 -12.15 7.57 1.08
N ARG A 84 -11.14 7.53 0.20
CA ARG A 84 -9.98 6.63 0.36
C ARG A 84 -9.10 7.04 1.53
N LEU A 85 -8.85 8.34 1.72
CA LEU A 85 -8.09 8.84 2.85
C LEU A 85 -8.70 8.42 4.18
N THR A 86 -10.03 8.57 4.34
CA THR A 86 -10.74 8.11 5.54
C THR A 86 -10.60 6.61 5.77
N SER A 87 -10.52 5.80 4.71
CA SER A 87 -10.35 4.33 4.83
C SER A 87 -8.98 3.90 5.35
N ILE A 88 -7.96 4.77 5.29
CA ILE A 88 -6.59 4.48 5.70
C ILE A 88 -6.35 4.86 7.18
N VAL A 89 -7.15 5.78 7.74
CA VAL A 89 -7.02 6.23 9.15
C VAL A 89 -6.92 5.06 10.16
N PRO A 90 -7.77 4.01 10.10
CA PRO A 90 -7.70 2.90 11.06
C PRO A 90 -6.36 2.15 11.06
N LEU A 91 -5.67 2.11 9.91
CA LEU A 91 -4.36 1.48 9.79
C LEU A 91 -3.29 2.28 10.55
N PHE A 92 -3.38 3.61 10.50
CA PHE A 92 -2.43 4.47 11.20
C PHE A 92 -2.56 4.29 12.73
N ASP A 93 -3.78 4.11 13.23
CA ASP A 93 -4.03 3.77 14.63
C ASP A 93 -3.52 2.36 14.99
N GLU A 94 -3.79 1.36 14.16
CA GLU A 94 -3.38 -0.04 14.40
C GLU A 94 -1.86 -0.18 14.53
N TYR A 95 -1.10 0.49 13.66
CA TYR A 95 0.36 0.41 13.61
C TYR A 95 1.07 1.55 14.35
N ARG A 96 0.33 2.42 15.05
CA ARG A 96 0.85 3.59 15.79
C ARG A 96 1.72 4.51 14.92
N LEU A 97 1.32 4.68 13.67
CA LEU A 97 1.93 5.63 12.75
C LEU A 97 1.50 7.06 13.11
N PRO A 98 2.24 8.09 12.67
CA PRO A 98 1.88 9.47 12.94
C PRO A 98 0.56 9.84 12.24
N VAL A 99 -0.56 9.78 12.98
CA VAL A 99 -1.90 10.18 12.48
C VAL A 99 -1.91 11.63 11.98
N ALA A 100 -1.04 12.46 12.57
CA ALA A 100 -0.80 13.84 12.14
C ALA A 100 -0.46 13.95 10.64
N ASP A 101 0.19 12.95 10.04
CA ASP A 101 0.51 12.96 8.61
C ASP A 101 -0.75 12.80 7.74
N VAL A 102 -1.70 11.99 8.19
CA VAL A 102 -2.98 11.74 7.50
C VAL A 102 -3.93 12.93 7.67
N GLU A 103 -3.97 13.53 8.87
CA GLU A 103 -4.74 14.76 9.13
C GLU A 103 -4.21 15.95 8.33
N SER A 104 -2.89 16.08 8.25
CA SER A 104 -2.20 17.11 7.45
C SER A 104 -2.48 16.94 5.96
N LEU A 105 -2.48 15.70 5.46
CA LEU A 105 -2.87 15.37 4.09
C LEU A 105 -4.34 15.72 3.82
N SER A 106 -5.25 15.41 4.74
CA SER A 106 -6.67 15.79 4.62
C SER A 106 -6.83 17.30 4.52
N SER A 107 -6.20 18.03 5.44
CA SER A 107 -6.26 19.49 5.48
C SER A 107 -5.69 20.14 4.22
N SER A 108 -4.58 19.61 3.70
CA SER A 108 -3.96 20.12 2.47
C SER A 108 -4.78 19.79 1.23
N MET A 109 -5.50 18.66 1.24
CA MET A 109 -6.43 18.28 0.18
C MET A 109 -7.65 19.21 0.15
N GLU A 110 -8.18 19.56 1.32
CA GLU A 110 -9.24 20.57 1.45
C GLU A 110 -8.78 21.94 0.96
N ALA A 111 -7.58 22.37 1.36
CA ALA A 111 -6.97 23.61 0.88
C ALA A 111 -6.83 23.60 -0.65
N TYR A 112 -6.28 22.53 -1.23
CA TYR A 112 -6.15 22.39 -2.69
C TYR A 112 -7.50 22.49 -3.41
N SER A 113 -8.53 21.81 -2.90
CA SER A 113 -9.87 21.89 -3.48
C SER A 113 -10.51 23.27 -3.32
N SER A 114 -10.29 23.95 -2.19
CA SER A 114 -10.83 25.29 -1.94
C SER A 114 -10.18 26.32 -2.85
N THR A 115 -8.84 26.33 -2.92
CA THR A 115 -8.10 27.25 -3.78
C THR A 115 -8.44 27.04 -5.25
N PHE A 116 -8.68 25.80 -5.70
CA PHE A 116 -9.12 25.59 -7.08
C PHE A 116 -10.52 26.19 -7.34
N ARG A 117 -11.44 26.08 -6.39
CA ARG A 117 -12.77 26.69 -6.48
C ARG A 117 -12.68 28.21 -6.58
N GLU A 118 -11.78 28.83 -5.82
CA GLU A 118 -11.51 30.27 -5.91
C GLU A 118 -10.93 30.66 -7.27
N VAL A 119 -9.99 29.87 -7.80
CA VAL A 119 -9.46 30.06 -9.17
C VAL A 119 -10.57 29.98 -10.21
N VAL A 120 -11.43 28.97 -10.15
CA VAL A 120 -12.55 28.79 -11.09
C VAL A 120 -13.52 29.98 -10.99
N SER A 121 -13.93 30.35 -9.78
CA SER A 121 -14.82 31.50 -9.55
C SER A 121 -14.24 32.80 -10.10
N LEU A 122 -12.94 33.01 -9.95
CA LEU A 122 -12.27 34.21 -10.44
C LEU A 122 -12.17 34.21 -11.97
N GLN A 123 -11.88 33.06 -12.58
CA GLN A 123 -11.90 32.93 -14.05
C GLN A 123 -13.30 33.12 -14.64
N GLU A 124 -14.35 32.63 -13.97
CA GLU A 124 -15.74 32.91 -14.35
C GLU A 124 -16.07 34.40 -14.27
N ARG A 125 -15.61 35.08 -13.21
CA ARG A 125 -15.77 36.53 -13.06
C ARG A 125 -15.02 37.30 -14.16
N ILE A 126 -13.79 36.92 -14.47
CA ILE A 126 -13.04 37.51 -15.60
C ILE A 126 -13.78 37.25 -16.92
N GLY A 127 -14.28 36.02 -17.09
CA GLY A 127 -14.92 35.52 -18.28
C GLY A 127 -14.10 34.38 -18.90
N LEU A 128 -14.64 33.16 -18.84
CA LEU A 128 -14.11 31.96 -19.49
C LEU A 128 -14.05 32.10 -21.03
N THR A 129 -14.94 32.92 -21.59
CA THR A 129 -15.01 33.23 -23.03
C THR A 129 -15.13 34.75 -23.21
N GLN A 130 -15.12 35.22 -24.46
CA GLN A 130 -15.40 36.64 -24.74
C GLN A 130 -16.84 37.05 -24.42
N ASN A 131 -17.74 36.08 -24.23
CA ASN A 131 -19.18 36.31 -24.11
C ASN A 131 -19.69 36.12 -22.67
N ASN A 132 -18.82 36.06 -21.67
CA ASN A 132 -19.22 36.03 -20.27
C ASN A 132 -18.30 36.87 -19.37
N GLY A 133 -18.72 37.04 -18.12
CA GLY A 133 -17.98 37.77 -17.09
C GLY A 133 -17.69 39.24 -17.45
N LEU A 134 -16.57 39.75 -16.94
CA LEU A 134 -16.10 41.10 -17.20
C LEU A 134 -15.80 41.34 -18.69
N ARG A 135 -15.34 40.32 -19.43
CA ARG A 135 -15.09 40.42 -20.89
C ARG A 135 -16.34 40.79 -21.68
N ALA A 136 -17.47 40.13 -21.38
CA ALA A 136 -18.75 40.47 -21.99
C ALA A 136 -19.24 41.87 -21.60
N ARG A 137 -19.18 42.20 -20.30
CA ARG A 137 -19.60 43.52 -19.80
C ARG A 137 -18.80 44.66 -20.47
N ILE A 138 -17.50 44.47 -20.65
CA ILE A 138 -16.63 45.42 -21.35
C ILE A 138 -17.07 45.56 -22.82
N THR A 139 -17.30 44.45 -23.50
CA THR A 139 -17.70 44.46 -24.93
C THR A 139 -19.07 45.11 -25.12
N GLU A 140 -20.02 44.86 -24.23
CA GLU A 140 -21.34 45.51 -24.23
C GLU A 140 -21.21 47.03 -24.06
N LEU A 141 -20.43 47.49 -23.08
CA LEU A 141 -20.20 48.91 -22.85
C LEU A 141 -19.47 49.57 -24.01
N GLU A 142 -18.50 48.89 -24.63
CA GLU A 142 -17.82 49.36 -25.83
C GLU A 142 -18.78 49.53 -27.01
N ASN A 143 -19.70 48.58 -27.23
CA ASN A 143 -20.70 48.70 -28.30
C ASN A 143 -21.63 49.90 -28.06
N ILE A 144 -22.12 50.08 -26.83
CA ILE A 144 -22.96 51.25 -26.46
C ILE A 144 -22.21 52.56 -26.72
N LEU A 145 -20.91 52.62 -26.39
CA LEU A 145 -20.09 53.80 -26.59
C LEU A 145 -19.76 54.04 -28.08
N ASN A 146 -19.53 52.98 -28.85
CA ASN A 146 -19.25 53.02 -30.30
C ASN A 146 -20.48 53.42 -31.14
N GLU A 147 -21.69 53.11 -30.67
CA GLU A 147 -22.95 53.48 -31.35
C GLU A 147 -23.52 54.82 -30.84
N GLY A 148 -22.97 55.34 -29.73
CA GLY A 148 -23.46 56.53 -29.04
C GLY A 148 -22.84 57.85 -29.51
N GLN A 149 -22.92 58.88 -28.66
CA GLN A 149 -22.43 60.24 -28.94
C GLN A 149 -20.93 60.29 -29.25
N LEU A 150 -20.12 59.39 -28.69
CA LEU A 150 -18.67 59.36 -28.92
C LEU A 150 -18.29 58.99 -30.36
N ALA A 151 -19.19 58.34 -31.10
CA ALA A 151 -18.98 58.02 -32.51
C ALA A 151 -18.93 59.26 -33.41
N GLN A 152 -19.51 60.37 -32.96
CA GLN A 152 -19.67 61.59 -33.74
C GLN A 152 -18.42 62.48 -33.73
N SER A 153 -17.54 62.32 -32.74
CA SER A 153 -16.28 63.07 -32.63
C SER A 153 -15.08 62.19 -33.01
N PRO A 154 -14.26 62.61 -33.99
CA PRO A 154 -13.08 61.86 -34.41
C PRO A 154 -12.11 61.58 -33.25
N LEU A 155 -11.95 62.55 -32.34
CA LEU A 155 -11.03 62.43 -31.21
C LEU A 155 -11.52 61.44 -30.15
N SER A 156 -12.81 61.46 -29.82
CA SER A 156 -13.37 60.49 -28.86
C SER A 156 -13.35 59.07 -29.42
N ASN A 157 -13.63 58.91 -30.72
CA ASN A 157 -13.56 57.62 -31.40
C ASN A 157 -12.12 57.06 -31.44
N GLU A 158 -11.13 57.91 -31.71
CA GLU A 158 -9.71 57.53 -31.64
C GLU A 158 -9.32 57.08 -30.22
N LEU A 159 -9.70 57.86 -29.19
CA LEU A 159 -9.41 57.52 -27.80
C LEU A 159 -10.07 56.19 -27.41
N LEU A 160 -11.35 55.99 -27.75
CA LEU A 160 -12.07 54.75 -27.47
C LEU A 160 -11.41 53.55 -28.16
N SER A 161 -11.03 53.69 -29.43
CA SER A 161 -10.30 52.67 -30.19
C SER A 161 -8.95 52.31 -29.56
N ARG A 162 -8.23 53.30 -29.01
CA ARG A 162 -6.97 53.07 -28.29
C ARG A 162 -7.18 52.35 -26.96
N ILE A 163 -8.27 52.66 -26.23
CA ILE A 163 -8.63 51.91 -25.01
C ILE A 163 -8.98 50.47 -25.36
N GLN A 164 -9.78 50.27 -26.42
CA GLN A 164 -10.15 48.93 -26.90
C GLN A 164 -8.91 48.11 -27.26
N LEU A 165 -7.98 48.68 -28.03
CA LEU A 165 -6.72 48.03 -28.40
C LEU A 165 -5.86 47.70 -27.16
N ALA A 166 -5.70 48.66 -26.24
CA ALA A 166 -4.97 48.42 -24.98
C ALA A 166 -5.64 47.30 -24.16
N THR A 167 -6.97 47.23 -24.16
CA THR A 167 -7.73 46.19 -23.46
C THR A 167 -7.48 44.82 -24.06
N ARG A 168 -7.51 44.67 -25.40
CA ARG A 168 -7.20 43.38 -26.05
C ARG A 168 -5.74 42.99 -25.82
N ASN A 169 -4.81 43.93 -25.91
CA ASN A 169 -3.40 43.67 -25.62
C ASN A 169 -3.20 43.22 -24.17
N TYR A 170 -3.85 43.88 -23.21
CA TYR A 170 -3.81 43.48 -21.81
C TYR A 170 -4.40 42.07 -21.59
N GLN A 171 -5.53 41.75 -22.20
CA GLN A 171 -6.14 40.42 -22.08
C GLN A 171 -5.25 39.29 -22.63
N ILE A 172 -4.40 39.59 -23.62
CA ILE A 172 -3.47 38.64 -24.23
C ILE A 172 -2.17 38.54 -23.43
N SER A 173 -1.55 39.68 -23.11
CA SER A 173 -0.21 39.72 -22.52
C SER A 173 -0.18 39.83 -21.00
N GLN A 174 -1.26 40.33 -20.41
CA GLN A 174 -1.37 40.69 -18.99
C GLN A 174 -0.31 41.72 -18.53
N ASP A 175 0.29 42.45 -19.48
CA ASP A 175 1.33 43.45 -19.21
C ASP A 175 0.72 44.72 -18.58
N GLY A 176 1.24 45.11 -17.42
CA GLY A 176 0.84 46.31 -16.69
C GLY A 176 0.98 47.62 -17.48
N THR A 177 1.80 47.66 -18.54
CA THR A 177 1.87 48.83 -19.43
C THR A 177 0.53 49.14 -20.08
N TYR A 178 -0.20 48.11 -20.54
CA TYR A 178 -1.53 48.27 -21.13
C TYR A 178 -2.59 48.61 -20.08
N ALA A 179 -2.52 48.03 -18.88
CA ALA A 179 -3.40 48.41 -17.77
C ALA A 179 -3.26 49.91 -17.43
N LYS A 180 -2.02 50.43 -17.41
CA LYS A 180 -1.77 51.86 -17.20
C LYS A 180 -2.34 52.71 -18.34
N GLN A 181 -2.17 52.28 -19.59
CA GLN A 181 -2.74 52.97 -20.76
C GLN A 181 -4.28 53.00 -20.71
N MET A 182 -4.93 51.87 -20.42
CA MET A 182 -6.38 51.78 -20.25
C MET A 182 -6.88 52.77 -19.19
N ASN A 183 -6.21 52.81 -18.03
CA ASN A 183 -6.61 53.71 -16.94
C ASN A 183 -6.47 55.19 -17.35
N THR A 184 -5.33 55.59 -17.91
CA THR A 184 -5.10 56.99 -18.33
C THR A 184 -6.03 57.41 -19.46
N LEU A 185 -6.21 56.58 -20.48
CA LEU A 185 -7.06 56.91 -21.63
C LEU A 185 -8.55 56.93 -21.26
N SER A 186 -9.01 56.00 -20.41
CA SER A 186 -10.40 56.00 -19.94
C SER A 186 -10.71 57.21 -19.05
N GLU A 187 -9.74 57.66 -18.25
CA GLU A 187 -9.87 58.89 -17.44
C GLU A 187 -10.03 60.11 -18.34
N ARG A 188 -9.14 60.23 -19.34
CA ARG A 188 -9.14 61.32 -20.30
C ARG A 188 -10.44 61.35 -21.11
N LEU A 189 -10.91 60.18 -21.58
CA LEU A 189 -12.17 60.06 -22.32
C LEU A 189 -13.35 60.52 -21.45
N ALA A 190 -13.40 60.11 -20.18
CA ALA A 190 -14.43 60.52 -19.24
C ALA A 190 -14.39 62.02 -18.92
N SER A 191 -13.21 62.62 -18.78
CA SER A 191 -13.06 64.04 -18.46
C SER A 191 -13.36 64.97 -19.64
N GLU A 192 -12.99 64.55 -20.87
CA GLU A 192 -13.11 65.40 -22.06
C GLU A 192 -14.47 65.28 -22.77
N PHE A 193 -15.20 64.17 -22.57
CA PHE A 193 -16.42 63.87 -23.34
C PHE A 193 -17.60 63.42 -22.46
N GLY A 194 -17.50 63.52 -21.14
CA GLY A 194 -18.56 63.16 -20.19
C GLY A 194 -19.67 64.21 -20.07
N ASP A 195 -20.16 64.76 -21.18
CA ASP A 195 -20.97 65.99 -21.20
C ASP A 195 -22.42 65.81 -20.73
N THR A 196 -22.96 64.59 -20.86
CA THR A 196 -24.31 64.26 -20.41
C THR A 196 -24.26 63.28 -19.23
N ALA A 197 -25.21 63.40 -18.29
CA ALA A 197 -25.27 62.52 -17.12
C ALA A 197 -25.35 61.02 -17.52
N LEU A 198 -26.04 60.71 -18.62
CA LEU A 198 -26.13 59.35 -19.16
C LEU A 198 -24.76 58.86 -19.64
N LEU A 199 -24.08 59.64 -20.48
CA LEU A 199 -22.77 59.29 -21.03
C LEU A 199 -21.70 59.19 -19.93
N GLN A 200 -21.72 60.12 -18.98
CA GLN A 200 -20.86 60.09 -17.80
C GLN A 200 -21.07 58.80 -16.99
N GLY A 201 -22.32 58.37 -16.80
CA GLY A 201 -22.66 57.11 -16.16
C GLY A 201 -22.11 55.89 -16.90
N THR A 202 -22.26 55.83 -18.23
CA THR A 202 -21.71 54.73 -19.05
C THR A 202 -20.19 54.70 -19.03
N LEU A 203 -19.53 55.85 -19.13
CA LEU A 203 -18.07 55.97 -19.07
C LEU A 203 -17.51 55.56 -17.71
N ALA A 204 -18.21 55.90 -16.62
CA ALA A 204 -17.86 55.46 -15.28
C ALA A 204 -17.96 53.93 -15.13
N GLN A 205 -19.05 53.32 -15.62
CA GLN A 205 -19.21 51.86 -15.62
C GLN A 205 -18.17 51.16 -16.49
N TYR A 206 -17.83 51.73 -17.64
CA TYR A 206 -16.80 51.19 -18.52
C TYR A 206 -15.44 51.20 -17.85
N ARG A 207 -15.02 52.35 -17.30
CA ARG A 207 -13.78 52.46 -16.52
C ARG A 207 -13.76 51.49 -15.33
N GLU A 208 -14.86 51.37 -14.59
CA GLU A 208 -14.99 50.42 -13.48
C GLU A 208 -14.75 48.98 -13.95
N ALA A 209 -15.38 48.57 -15.06
CA ALA A 209 -15.21 47.23 -15.62
C ALA A 209 -13.75 46.97 -16.07
N LEU A 210 -13.07 47.95 -16.66
CA LEU A 210 -11.66 47.85 -17.02
C LEU A 210 -10.77 47.68 -15.78
N LEU A 211 -11.03 48.44 -14.71
CA LEU A 211 -10.29 48.33 -13.45
C LEU A 211 -10.54 46.99 -12.76
N GLN A 212 -11.78 46.51 -12.74
CA GLN A 212 -12.13 45.19 -12.22
C GLN A 212 -11.46 44.06 -12.99
N LEU A 213 -11.30 44.20 -14.32
CA LEU A 213 -10.56 43.23 -15.13
C LEU A 213 -9.08 43.17 -14.73
N VAL A 214 -8.46 44.33 -14.53
CA VAL A 214 -7.05 44.43 -14.11
C VAL A 214 -6.86 43.83 -12.72
N ASP A 215 -7.70 44.23 -11.76
CA ASP A 215 -7.68 43.74 -10.38
C ASP A 215 -7.84 42.21 -10.34
N ALA A 216 -8.87 41.68 -11.00
CA ALA A 216 -9.11 40.24 -11.06
C ALA A 216 -7.95 39.47 -11.71
N THR A 217 -7.31 40.03 -12.74
CA THR A 217 -6.15 39.41 -13.40
C THR A 217 -4.91 39.39 -12.49
N ILE A 218 -4.70 40.46 -11.71
CA ILE A 218 -3.62 40.52 -10.72
C ILE A 218 -3.88 39.55 -9.57
N THR A 219 -5.11 39.50 -9.03
CA THR A 219 -5.50 38.54 -7.99
C THR A 219 -5.33 37.09 -8.46
N TYR A 220 -5.70 36.81 -9.71
CA TYR A 220 -5.50 35.49 -10.30
C TYR A 220 -4.01 35.13 -10.36
N GLY A 221 -3.15 36.09 -10.71
CA GLY A 221 -1.71 35.92 -10.84
C GLY A 221 -1.26 36.02 -12.29
N VAL A 222 -0.49 37.07 -12.58
CA VAL A 222 0.05 37.34 -13.92
C VAL A 222 1.07 36.27 -14.31
N THR A 223 1.96 35.92 -13.39
CA THR A 223 2.85 34.76 -13.55
C THR A 223 2.30 33.50 -12.89
N HIS A 224 2.91 32.35 -13.17
CA HIS A 224 2.53 31.07 -12.59
C HIS A 224 2.89 30.91 -11.09
N ASN A 225 3.57 31.88 -10.49
CA ASN A 225 4.01 31.85 -9.09
C ASN A 225 3.36 32.95 -8.23
N GLU A 226 2.51 33.78 -8.83
CA GLU A 226 1.87 34.92 -8.16
C GLU A 226 0.38 34.66 -7.96
N GLY A 227 -0.22 35.42 -7.05
CA GLY A 227 -1.65 35.39 -6.76
C GLY A 227 -2.16 33.99 -6.45
N LEU A 228 -3.43 33.77 -6.77
CA LEU A 228 -4.10 32.49 -6.56
C LEU A 228 -3.44 31.34 -7.34
N ARG A 229 -2.82 31.59 -8.51
CA ARG A 229 -2.11 30.55 -9.26
C ARG A 229 -0.92 29.97 -8.48
N GLY A 230 -0.15 30.84 -7.82
CA GLY A 230 0.99 30.43 -7.01
C GLY A 230 0.56 29.62 -5.79
N GLU A 231 -0.42 30.14 -5.04
CA GLU A 231 -1.00 29.47 -3.87
C GLU A 231 -1.59 28.11 -4.25
N PHE A 232 -2.32 28.08 -5.36
CA PHE A 232 -2.92 26.86 -5.89
C PHE A 232 -1.85 25.81 -6.25
N ARG A 233 -0.79 26.20 -6.96
CA ARG A 233 0.31 25.30 -7.29
C ARG A 233 1.00 24.75 -6.04
N GLN A 234 1.17 25.59 -5.02
CA GLN A 234 1.76 25.16 -3.75
C GLN A 234 0.86 24.16 -3.04
N SER A 235 -0.45 24.38 -3.01
CA SER A 235 -1.41 23.44 -2.41
C SER A 235 -1.36 22.06 -3.09
N ALA A 236 -1.31 22.02 -4.43
CA ALA A 236 -1.15 20.78 -5.19
C ALA A 236 0.16 20.04 -4.87
N HIS A 237 1.25 20.79 -4.62
CA HIS A 237 2.55 20.22 -4.26
C HIS A 237 2.58 19.70 -2.81
N ASN A 238 1.89 20.38 -1.88
CA ASN A 238 1.77 19.96 -0.49
C ASN A 238 1.07 18.61 -0.39
N VAL A 239 -0.06 18.42 -1.09
CA VAL A 239 -0.79 17.14 -1.13
C VAL A 239 0.11 16.03 -1.70
N GLU A 240 0.85 16.29 -2.78
CA GLU A 240 1.76 15.29 -3.35
C GLU A 240 2.89 14.91 -2.37
N THR A 241 3.44 15.90 -1.67
CA THR A 241 4.54 15.70 -0.72
C THR A 241 4.09 14.91 0.49
N GLN A 242 2.94 15.26 1.06
CA GLN A 242 2.36 14.56 2.20
C GLN A 242 1.90 13.15 1.84
N LEU A 243 1.32 12.94 0.64
CA LEU A 243 0.97 11.59 0.19
C LEU A 243 2.21 10.69 0.07
N LYS A 244 3.33 11.23 -0.43
CA LYS A 244 4.61 10.52 -0.45
C LYS A 244 5.15 10.26 0.96
N ALA A 245 4.99 11.20 1.89
CA ALA A 245 5.40 11.01 3.28
C ALA A 245 4.60 9.88 3.97
N VAL A 246 3.29 9.84 3.74
CA VAL A 246 2.38 8.78 4.21
C VAL A 246 2.80 7.41 3.64
N ASP A 247 3.09 7.31 2.34
CA ASP A 247 3.60 6.06 1.74
C ASP A 247 4.99 5.66 2.29
N ALA A 248 5.88 6.64 2.49
CA ALA A 248 7.21 6.41 3.05
C ALA A 248 7.14 5.94 4.52
N ALA A 249 6.20 6.45 5.32
CA ALA A 249 5.97 6.00 6.69
C ALA A 249 5.47 4.55 6.77
N LEU A 250 4.81 4.06 5.72
CA LEU A 250 4.29 2.69 5.65
C LEU A 250 5.37 1.65 5.25
N GLN A 251 6.38 2.05 4.46
CA GLN A 251 7.47 1.15 4.04
C GLN A 251 8.14 0.38 5.19
N PRO A 252 8.62 1.03 6.27
CA PRO A 252 9.31 0.30 7.34
C PRO A 252 8.38 -0.66 8.08
N VAL A 253 7.08 -0.36 8.15
CA VAL A 253 6.08 -1.27 8.76
C VAL A 253 5.92 -2.53 7.91
N ILE A 254 5.86 -2.39 6.59
CA ILE A 254 5.79 -3.51 5.65
C ILE A 254 7.04 -4.38 5.77
N GLU A 255 8.23 -3.77 5.68
CA GLU A 255 9.51 -4.48 5.78
C GLU A 255 9.65 -5.21 7.12
N GLN A 256 9.20 -4.59 8.22
CA GLN A 256 9.20 -5.22 9.54
C GLN A 256 8.25 -6.43 9.61
N GLN A 257 7.03 -6.33 9.06
CA GLN A 257 6.08 -7.44 9.03
C GLN A 257 6.58 -8.59 8.15
N GLU A 258 7.18 -8.30 6.99
CA GLU A 258 7.81 -9.30 6.13
C GLU A 258 8.96 -10.02 6.83
N ALA A 259 9.81 -9.27 7.54
CA ALA A 259 10.90 -9.84 8.32
C ALA A 259 10.39 -10.73 9.46
N GLN A 260 9.32 -10.31 10.16
CA GLN A 260 8.69 -11.12 11.21
C GLN A 260 8.16 -12.46 10.67
N VAL A 261 7.48 -12.45 9.51
CA VAL A 261 7.01 -13.69 8.85
C VAL A 261 8.18 -14.65 8.60
N ARG A 262 9.29 -14.13 8.06
CA ARG A 262 10.50 -14.91 7.75
C ARG A 262 11.18 -15.46 9.00
N ILE A 263 11.38 -14.63 10.02
CA ILE A 263 12.10 -15.02 11.24
C ILE A 263 11.28 -16.04 12.04
N TYR A 264 9.97 -15.82 12.21
CA TYR A 264 9.11 -16.75 12.94
C TYR A 264 8.95 -18.09 12.24
N SER A 265 8.76 -18.10 10.91
CA SER A 265 8.71 -19.37 10.15
C SER A 265 10.03 -20.15 10.27
N LEU A 266 11.18 -19.49 10.10
CA LEU A 266 12.49 -20.15 10.20
C LEU A 266 12.76 -20.67 11.61
N SER A 267 12.44 -19.89 12.65
CA SER A 267 12.66 -20.29 14.05
C SER A 267 11.78 -21.47 14.47
N ILE A 268 10.51 -21.50 14.07
CA ILE A 268 9.63 -22.65 14.35
C ILE A 268 10.12 -23.89 13.57
N ALA A 269 10.54 -23.73 12.30
CA ALA A 269 11.09 -24.82 11.50
C ALA A 269 12.40 -25.37 12.08
N ALA A 270 13.29 -24.49 12.55
CA ALA A 270 14.54 -24.88 13.20
C ALA A 270 14.27 -25.60 14.53
N LEU A 271 13.38 -25.07 15.37
CA LEU A 271 12.99 -25.67 16.65
C LEU A 271 12.41 -27.07 16.45
N THR A 272 11.46 -27.21 15.52
CA THR A 272 10.84 -28.51 15.20
C THR A 272 11.86 -29.51 14.66
N SER A 273 12.79 -29.07 13.80
CA SER A 273 13.89 -29.89 13.29
C SER A 273 14.83 -30.36 14.41
N VAL A 274 15.24 -29.47 15.31
CA VAL A 274 16.11 -29.80 16.45
C VAL A 274 15.42 -30.81 17.37
N VAL A 275 14.14 -30.60 17.71
CA VAL A 275 13.37 -31.54 18.53
C VAL A 275 13.29 -32.91 17.83
N LEU A 276 13.02 -32.94 16.53
CA LEU A 276 12.91 -34.18 15.76
C LEU A 276 14.26 -34.91 15.68
N ILE A 277 15.37 -34.20 15.50
CA ILE A 277 16.74 -34.75 15.55
C ILE A 277 17.04 -35.34 16.94
N LEU A 278 16.73 -34.64 18.03
CA LEU A 278 16.95 -35.14 19.38
C LEU A 278 16.13 -36.41 19.67
N VAL A 279 14.87 -36.44 19.22
CA VAL A 279 14.01 -37.63 19.33
C VAL A 279 14.55 -38.79 18.48
N LEU A 280 15.08 -38.51 17.28
CA LEU A 280 15.73 -39.51 16.42
C LEU A 280 17.00 -40.07 17.06
N ILE A 281 17.91 -39.23 17.55
CA ILE A 281 19.15 -39.65 18.20
C ILE A 281 18.84 -40.53 19.41
N LYS A 282 17.90 -40.09 20.27
CA LYS A 282 17.50 -40.86 21.45
C LYS A 282 16.85 -42.20 21.07
N SER A 283 16.00 -42.20 20.04
CA SER A 283 15.36 -43.41 19.52
C SER A 283 16.39 -44.41 18.99
N PHE A 284 17.30 -43.94 18.14
CA PHE A 284 18.38 -44.73 17.55
C PHE A 284 19.34 -45.27 18.62
N ALA A 285 19.79 -44.45 19.56
CA ALA A 285 20.68 -44.89 20.63
C ALA A 285 20.05 -45.99 21.49
N THR A 286 18.74 -45.89 21.77
CA THR A 286 18.01 -46.94 22.50
C THR A 286 17.91 -48.20 21.65
N PHE A 287 17.53 -48.08 20.39
CA PHE A 287 17.43 -49.20 19.45
C PHE A 287 18.77 -49.93 19.31
N HIS A 288 19.86 -49.19 19.06
CA HIS A 288 21.20 -49.75 18.91
C HIS A 288 21.64 -50.50 20.18
N ARG A 289 21.45 -49.93 21.37
CA ARG A 289 21.76 -50.64 22.63
C ARG A 289 21.00 -51.96 22.76
N ALA A 290 19.71 -51.96 22.47
CA ALA A 290 18.93 -53.19 22.57
C ALA A 290 19.26 -54.19 21.46
N PHE A 291 19.58 -53.72 20.26
CA PHE A 291 19.99 -54.55 19.14
C PHE A 291 21.36 -55.20 19.38
N VAL A 292 22.34 -54.45 19.91
CA VAL A 292 23.65 -55.00 20.31
C VAL A 292 23.47 -56.04 21.42
N ASN A 293 22.62 -55.78 22.41
CA ASN A 293 22.29 -56.77 23.43
C ASN A 293 21.69 -58.05 22.83
N PHE A 294 20.81 -57.91 21.85
CA PHE A 294 20.21 -59.03 21.11
C PHE A 294 21.22 -59.78 20.24
N LEU A 295 22.12 -59.10 19.52
CA LEU A 295 23.19 -59.73 18.73
C LEU A 295 24.19 -60.49 19.61
N THR A 296 24.60 -59.86 20.71
CA THR A 296 25.47 -60.50 21.71
C THR A 296 24.80 -61.75 22.27
N PHE A 297 23.48 -61.70 22.48
CA PHE A 297 22.70 -62.88 22.81
C PHE A 297 22.72 -63.93 21.70
N PHE A 298 22.40 -63.59 20.46
CA PHE A 298 22.41 -64.54 19.34
C PHE A 298 23.75 -65.26 19.20
N TYR A 299 24.85 -64.52 19.42
CA TYR A 299 26.19 -65.07 19.46
C TYR A 299 26.39 -66.06 20.63
N ARG A 300 25.94 -65.73 21.86
CA ARG A 300 26.01 -66.63 23.03
C ARG A 300 25.11 -67.86 22.88
N CYS A 301 23.91 -67.68 22.36
CA CYS A 301 22.94 -68.71 22.08
C CYS A 301 23.52 -69.79 21.14
N LYS A 302 24.12 -69.36 20.01
CA LYS A 302 24.79 -70.24 19.05
C LYS A 302 25.99 -71.00 19.64
N ARG A 303 26.75 -70.38 20.56
CA ARG A 303 28.03 -70.93 21.04
C ARG A 303 27.93 -71.68 22.38
N GLN A 304 26.96 -71.35 23.22
CA GLN A 304 26.89 -71.79 24.63
C GLN A 304 25.52 -72.34 25.05
N TYR A 305 24.53 -72.42 24.14
CA TYR A 305 23.17 -72.93 24.41
C TYR A 305 22.48 -72.29 25.64
N GLN A 306 22.75 -71.02 25.93
CA GLN A 306 22.12 -70.34 27.07
C GLN A 306 20.74 -69.78 26.71
N MET A 307 19.73 -70.05 27.55
CA MET A 307 18.40 -69.41 27.48
C MET A 307 18.39 -68.05 28.18
N ILE A 308 17.55 -67.11 27.74
CA ILE A 308 17.40 -65.77 28.33
C ILE A 308 16.17 -65.66 29.24
N ASP A 309 16.31 -64.86 30.31
CA ASP A 309 15.21 -64.16 30.99
C ASP A 309 14.68 -62.98 30.15
N THR A 310 13.51 -63.17 29.54
CA THR A 310 12.84 -62.25 28.62
C THR A 310 12.48 -60.90 29.26
N ARG A 311 12.61 -60.75 30.58
CA ARG A 311 12.41 -59.49 31.32
C ARG A 311 13.56 -58.49 31.14
N LYS A 312 14.74 -58.94 30.67
CA LYS A 312 15.93 -58.09 30.48
C LYS A 312 16.04 -57.45 29.09
N LEU A 313 15.14 -57.78 28.15
CA LEU A 313 15.13 -57.18 26.82
C LEU A 313 14.28 -55.90 26.79
N GLY A 314 14.84 -54.83 26.23
CA GLY A 314 14.27 -53.49 26.27
C GLY A 314 13.14 -53.22 25.26
N PHE A 315 12.99 -54.02 24.20
CA PHE A 315 11.90 -53.86 23.21
C PHE A 315 10.99 -55.07 23.21
N ALA A 316 9.68 -54.84 23.11
CA ALA A 316 8.67 -55.89 23.03
C ALA A 316 8.90 -56.80 21.80
N GLU A 317 9.30 -56.22 20.67
CA GLU A 317 9.57 -56.94 19.42
C GLU A 317 10.82 -57.84 19.52
N LEU A 318 11.84 -57.40 20.28
CA LEU A 318 13.02 -58.24 20.54
C LEU A 318 12.71 -59.32 21.59
N LYS A 319 11.76 -59.07 22.49
CA LYS A 319 11.32 -60.06 23.49
C LYS A 319 10.67 -61.27 22.82
N SER A 320 9.76 -61.06 21.86
CA SER A 320 9.14 -62.16 21.10
C SER A 320 10.17 -62.95 20.29
N LEU A 321 11.20 -62.29 19.75
CA LEU A 321 12.29 -62.97 19.04
C LEU A 321 13.20 -63.77 20.00
N ALA A 322 13.42 -63.27 21.21
CA ALA A 322 14.18 -63.98 22.24
C ALA A 322 13.43 -65.22 22.75
N GLU A 323 12.11 -65.15 22.89
CA GLU A 323 11.26 -66.30 23.23
C GLU A 323 11.38 -67.41 22.17
N LEU A 324 11.26 -67.05 20.89
CA LEU A 324 11.37 -68.00 19.78
C LEU A 324 12.80 -68.59 19.66
N ALA A 325 13.83 -67.80 19.95
CA ALA A 325 15.21 -68.28 19.99
C ALA A 325 15.46 -69.24 21.17
N ASN A 326 14.84 -69.02 22.34
CA ASN A 326 14.92 -69.95 23.47
C ASN A 326 14.29 -71.31 23.11
N GLU A 327 13.12 -71.32 22.46
CA GLU A 327 12.47 -72.55 21.98
C GLU A 327 13.35 -73.33 20.99
N MET A 328 14.04 -72.63 20.08
CA MET A 328 14.98 -73.27 19.15
C MET A 328 16.18 -73.92 19.84
N VAL A 329 16.71 -73.30 20.90
CA VAL A 329 17.80 -73.89 21.71
C VAL A 329 17.33 -75.14 22.43
N GLU A 330 16.11 -75.11 22.97
CA GLU A 330 15.49 -76.25 23.64
C GLU A 330 15.32 -77.41 22.67
N SER A 331 14.72 -77.15 21.51
CA SER A 331 14.54 -78.14 20.45
C SER A 331 15.87 -78.74 20.00
N LYS A 332 16.91 -77.92 19.81
CA LYS A 332 18.24 -78.42 19.40
C LYS A 332 18.90 -79.28 20.49
N ARG A 333 18.78 -78.89 21.76
CA ARG A 333 19.27 -79.71 22.89
C ARG A 333 18.57 -81.06 22.95
N ASP A 334 17.25 -81.09 22.76
CA ASP A 334 16.49 -82.34 22.75
C ASP A 334 16.92 -83.26 21.60
N ILE A 335 17.14 -82.69 20.40
CA ILE A 335 17.65 -83.45 19.25
C ILE A 335 19.05 -84.03 19.50
N GLU A 336 19.99 -83.26 20.09
CA GLU A 336 21.33 -83.74 20.42
C GLU A 336 21.31 -84.84 21.49
N ALA A 337 20.44 -84.74 22.50
CA ALA A 337 20.26 -85.78 23.50
C ALA A 337 19.73 -87.09 22.88
N ARG A 338 18.80 -86.99 21.93
CA ARG A 338 18.30 -88.15 21.15
C ARG A 338 19.39 -88.76 20.26
N LEU A 339 20.23 -87.94 19.62
CA LEU A 339 21.36 -88.41 18.82
C LEU A 339 22.40 -89.13 19.68
N ALA A 340 22.77 -88.55 20.83
CA ALA A 340 23.73 -89.17 21.74
C ALA A 340 23.25 -90.52 22.30
N THR A 341 21.95 -90.64 22.59
CA THR A 341 21.35 -91.92 23.02
C THR A 341 21.36 -92.96 21.91
N VAL A 342 21.03 -92.57 20.67
CA VAL A 342 21.10 -93.46 19.49
C VAL A 342 22.56 -93.88 19.18
N GLU A 343 23.53 -92.97 19.28
CA GLU A 343 24.95 -93.28 19.10
C GLU A 343 25.48 -94.22 20.19
N ALA A 344 25.07 -94.05 21.45
CA ALA A 344 25.43 -94.94 22.54
C ALA A 344 24.86 -96.35 22.35
N GLU A 345 23.61 -96.47 21.88
CA GLU A 345 23.02 -97.76 21.50
C GLU A 345 23.75 -98.42 20.33
N LEU A 346 24.18 -97.63 19.33
CA LEU A 346 24.97 -98.12 18.20
C LEU A 346 26.38 -98.56 18.59
N ALA A 347 27.02 -97.86 19.53
CA ALA A 347 28.33 -98.22 20.08
C ALA A 347 28.26 -99.54 20.87
N ASN A 348 27.21 -99.72 21.70
CA ASN A 348 26.96 -100.98 22.39
C ASN A 348 26.70 -102.15 21.42
N LYS A 349 26.03 -101.90 20.29
CA LYS A 349 25.85 -102.91 19.23
C LYS A 349 27.10 -103.25 18.41
N LYS A 350 28.12 -102.38 18.39
CA LYS A 350 29.41 -102.64 17.73
C LYS A 350 30.44 -103.31 18.65
N ALA A 351 30.22 -103.27 19.96
CA ALA A 351 31.07 -103.89 20.98
C ALA A 351 30.61 -105.30 21.39
N SER A 352 29.48 -105.78 20.87
CA SER A 352 29.03 -107.19 20.90
C SER A 352 29.26 -107.81 19.54
#